data_AF-A0A7S3Q3D7-F1
#
_entry.id   AF-A0A7S3Q3D7-F1
#
_cell.length_a   1.000
_cell.length_b   1.000
_cell.length_c   1.000
_cell.angle_alpha   90.00
_cell.angle_beta   90.00
_cell.angle_gamma   90.00
#
_symmetry.space_group_name_H-M   'P 1'
#
loop_
_entity.id
_entity.type
_entity.pdbx_description
1 polymer ?
#
loop_
_entity_poly.entity_id
_entity_poly.type
_entity_poly.pdbx_seq_one_letter_code
_entity_poly.pdbx_strand_id
1 'polypeptide(L)'
;MSEATEEEAKVSKKNKRLQFMKDDQFYRNGFKDVRKDVEDVMEGQFKSKLVDDMKENKHIVEREGVRVHLASDFGFCWGVERSIALAYEAVKHFPDRKVHITNELIHNPEVNDNLGNMEVNFIEKTADGKDFSVVGEKDVVILPAFGASFEEMQLFNEKDVEIVDTTCPWVSKVWNTVDTHQKKGLTSIIHGKYAHEETVATVSFCEDYLCVKNMEEAEMVADYILNGGDKPAFMKHFKNAVSDGFDPDTMLSNLGLANQTTMYKKETRAIGKMLQKTMLEKFGPVDAETHYMEFDTICDATQ
;
A
#
# COMPACT_ATOMS: atom_id res chain seq x y z
N MET A 1 41.88 -0.05 -23.14
CA MET A 1 41.10 -1.27 -23.41
C MET A 1 40.96 -1.96 -22.06
N SER A 2 40.05 -1.47 -21.20
CA SER A 2 38.62 -1.77 -21.15
C SER A 2 38.33 -3.22 -20.79
N GLU A 3 38.55 -3.54 -19.52
CA GLU A 3 37.83 -4.61 -18.84
C GLU A 3 36.92 -3.92 -17.82
N ALA A 4 35.74 -3.50 -18.30
CA ALA A 4 34.63 -3.21 -17.43
C ALA A 4 34.16 -4.56 -16.88
N THR A 5 34.35 -4.78 -15.59
CA THR A 5 33.87 -5.98 -14.89
C THR A 5 32.34 -6.02 -14.97
N GLU A 6 31.80 -7.17 -15.37
CA GLU A 6 30.37 -7.53 -15.47
C GLU A 6 29.65 -7.52 -14.11
N GLU A 7 29.66 -6.38 -13.43
CA GLU A 7 28.86 -6.11 -12.24
C GLU A 7 28.40 -4.65 -12.31
N GLU A 8 27.70 -4.31 -13.40
CA GLU A 8 26.72 -3.21 -13.32
C GLU A 8 25.69 -3.67 -12.28
N ALA A 9 25.92 -3.32 -11.02
CA ALA A 9 25.04 -3.63 -9.91
C ALA A 9 23.62 -3.29 -10.33
N LYS A 10 22.81 -4.32 -10.59
CA LYS A 10 21.42 -4.19 -11.01
C LYS A 10 20.77 -3.23 -10.03
N VAL A 11 20.50 -2.00 -10.46
CA VAL A 11 20.01 -0.96 -9.55
C VAL A 11 18.71 -1.48 -8.98
N SER A 12 18.69 -1.78 -7.67
CA SER A 12 17.54 -2.41 -7.02
C SER A 12 16.28 -1.57 -7.23
N LYS A 13 15.11 -2.21 -7.25
CA LYS A 13 13.81 -1.51 -7.39
C LYS A 13 13.70 -0.34 -6.40
N LYS A 14 14.20 -0.52 -5.18
CA LYS A 14 14.34 0.54 -4.17
C LYS A 14 15.13 1.76 -4.67
N ASN A 15 16.33 1.56 -5.20
CA ASN A 15 17.20 2.66 -5.62
C ASN A 15 16.57 3.44 -6.79
N LYS A 16 15.95 2.74 -7.75
CA LYS A 16 15.18 3.36 -8.83
C LYS A 16 13.99 4.16 -8.29
N ARG A 17 13.19 3.58 -7.39
CA ARG A 17 12.06 4.29 -6.73
C ARG A 17 12.53 5.58 -6.05
N LEU A 18 13.63 5.53 -5.29
CA LEU A 18 14.20 6.70 -4.62
C LEU A 18 14.76 7.74 -5.60
N GLN A 19 15.15 7.33 -6.81
CA GLN A 19 15.55 8.25 -7.87
C GLN A 19 14.33 8.96 -8.47
N PHE A 20 13.26 8.22 -8.80
CA PHE A 20 12.00 8.81 -9.31
C PHE A 20 11.44 9.85 -8.34
N MET A 21 11.46 9.56 -7.04
CA MET A 21 10.96 10.45 -6.00
C MET A 21 11.79 11.74 -5.81
N LYS A 22 12.96 11.86 -6.44
CA LYS A 22 13.81 13.06 -6.41
C LYS A 22 13.63 13.93 -7.65
N ASP A 23 12.87 13.47 -8.63
CA ASP A 23 12.60 14.25 -9.83
C ASP A 23 11.79 15.50 -9.46
N ASP A 24 12.04 16.61 -10.16
CA ASP A 24 11.31 17.87 -9.95
C ASP A 24 9.82 17.72 -10.32
N GLN A 25 9.47 16.77 -11.20
CA GLN A 25 8.11 16.44 -11.60
C GLN A 25 7.39 15.52 -10.60
N PHE A 26 8.03 15.13 -9.49
CA PHE A 26 7.45 14.25 -8.47
C PHE A 26 7.04 15.01 -7.21
N TYR A 27 5.73 15.17 -7.00
CA TYR A 27 5.14 15.94 -5.91
C TYR A 27 4.57 15.04 -4.82
N ARG A 28 5.03 15.24 -3.59
CA ARG A 28 4.52 14.54 -2.40
C ARG A 28 4.11 15.45 -1.25
N ASN A 29 4.46 16.73 -1.31
CA ASN A 29 4.24 17.69 -0.22
C ASN A 29 3.10 18.68 -0.48
N GLY A 30 2.42 18.54 -1.62
CA GLY A 30 1.34 19.43 -2.04
C GLY A 30 1.81 20.80 -2.53
N PHE A 31 0.84 21.68 -2.75
CA PHE A 31 1.00 22.97 -3.44
C PHE A 31 0.53 24.12 -2.54
N LYS A 32 1.48 24.92 -2.04
CA LYS A 32 1.22 25.93 -1.00
C LYS A 32 0.29 27.06 -1.45
N ASP A 33 0.32 27.38 -2.74
CA ASP A 33 -0.46 28.43 -3.39
C ASP A 33 -1.96 28.13 -3.42
N VAL A 34 -2.35 26.86 -3.41
CA VAL A 34 -3.76 26.43 -3.49
C VAL A 34 -4.29 25.77 -2.22
N ARG A 35 -3.41 25.41 -1.28
CA ARG A 35 -3.73 24.67 -0.06
C ARG A 35 -4.89 25.26 0.73
N LYS A 36 -4.87 26.57 0.99
CA LYS A 36 -5.88 27.20 1.85
C LYS A 36 -7.28 27.07 1.25
N ASP A 37 -7.39 27.25 -0.06
CA ASP A 37 -8.66 27.13 -0.74
C ASP A 37 -9.17 25.68 -0.75
N VAL A 38 -8.26 24.70 -0.86
CA VAL A 38 -8.61 23.27 -0.78
C VAL A 38 -9.09 22.90 0.62
N GLU A 39 -8.42 23.39 1.67
CA GLU A 39 -8.87 23.22 3.06
C GLU A 39 -10.30 23.74 3.27
N ASP A 40 -10.62 24.92 2.72
CA ASP A 40 -11.96 25.51 2.82
C ASP A 40 -13.03 24.68 2.07
N VAL A 41 -12.69 24.14 0.89
CA VAL A 41 -13.58 23.22 0.14
C VAL A 41 -13.84 21.94 0.94
N MET A 42 -12.78 21.33 1.48
CA MET A 42 -12.90 20.09 2.25
C MET A 42 -13.70 20.30 3.54
N GLU A 43 -13.51 21.42 4.24
CA GLU A 43 -14.30 21.75 5.43
C GLU A 43 -15.79 21.87 5.08
N GLY A 44 -16.13 22.51 3.96
CA GLY A 44 -17.50 22.62 3.49
C GLY A 44 -18.14 21.28 3.10
N GLN A 45 -17.35 20.34 2.57
CA GLN A 45 -17.83 19.03 2.11
C GLN A 45 -18.01 18.02 3.25
N PHE A 46 -17.04 17.92 4.16
CA PHE A 46 -16.96 16.77 5.09
C PHE A 46 -17.33 17.12 6.54
N LYS A 47 -17.50 18.40 6.88
CA LYS A 47 -17.89 18.80 8.23
C LYS A 47 -19.40 18.65 8.43
N SER A 48 -19.79 18.12 9.58
CA SER A 48 -21.21 17.94 9.95
C SER A 48 -21.49 18.53 11.33
N LYS A 49 -22.40 19.50 11.38
CA LYS A 49 -22.85 20.09 12.65
C LYS A 49 -23.44 19.04 13.60
N LEU A 50 -24.16 18.05 13.07
CA LEU A 50 -24.70 16.97 13.90
C LEU A 50 -23.58 16.18 14.58
N VAL A 51 -22.50 15.90 13.85
CA VAL A 51 -21.34 15.19 14.39
C VAL A 51 -20.64 16.03 15.45
N ASP A 52 -20.46 17.33 15.21
CA ASP A 52 -19.88 18.27 16.17
C ASP A 52 -20.74 18.32 17.46
N ASP A 53 -22.06 18.48 17.32
CA ASP A 53 -23.01 18.44 18.44
C ASP A 53 -22.93 17.10 19.21
N MET A 54 -22.80 15.97 18.51
CA MET A 54 -22.66 14.66 19.15
C MET A 54 -21.35 14.52 19.93
N LYS A 55 -20.23 15.03 19.40
CA LYS A 55 -18.93 15.02 20.09
C LYS A 55 -18.98 15.84 21.37
N GLU A 56 -19.60 17.02 21.34
CA GLU A 56 -19.80 17.86 22.53
C GLU A 56 -20.70 17.18 23.58
N ASN A 57 -21.66 16.37 23.13
CA ASN A 57 -22.59 15.62 23.98
C ASN A 57 -22.10 14.21 24.35
N LYS A 58 -20.78 14.02 24.51
CA LYS A 58 -20.16 12.74 24.91
C LYS A 58 -20.53 11.57 23.99
N HIS A 59 -20.67 11.84 22.70
CA HIS A 59 -20.97 10.86 21.65
C HIS A 59 -22.37 10.22 21.77
N ILE A 60 -23.31 10.87 22.47
CA ILE A 60 -24.67 10.35 22.64
C ILE A 60 -25.68 11.46 22.36
N VAL A 61 -26.67 11.16 21.51
CA VAL A 61 -27.86 12.00 21.33
C VAL A 61 -29.10 11.15 21.57
N GLU A 62 -30.03 11.67 22.36
CA GLU A 62 -31.31 11.02 22.66
C GLU A 62 -32.46 11.95 22.28
N ARG A 63 -33.37 11.48 21.42
CA ARG A 63 -34.56 12.22 20.98
C ARG A 63 -35.72 11.25 20.83
N GLU A 64 -36.87 11.61 21.38
CA GLU A 64 -38.13 10.85 21.22
C GLU A 64 -38.01 9.35 21.56
N GLY A 65 -37.21 9.01 22.57
CA GLY A 65 -36.97 7.63 22.99
C GLY A 65 -35.97 6.85 22.12
N VAL A 66 -35.36 7.47 21.11
CA VAL A 66 -34.27 6.91 20.31
C VAL A 66 -32.94 7.44 20.81
N ARG A 67 -32.01 6.55 21.14
CA ARG A 67 -30.65 6.88 21.54
C ARG A 67 -29.66 6.47 20.45
N VAL A 68 -28.89 7.44 19.96
CA VAL A 68 -27.83 7.25 18.97
C VAL A 68 -26.48 7.36 19.66
N HIS A 69 -25.60 6.40 19.42
CA HIS A 69 -24.22 6.39 19.90
C HIS A 69 -23.27 6.62 18.73
N LEU A 70 -22.37 7.58 18.86
CA LEU A 70 -21.27 7.79 17.93
C LEU A 70 -20.02 7.07 18.47
N ALA A 71 -19.27 6.39 17.61
CA ALA A 71 -17.98 5.84 18.03
C ALA A 71 -17.02 6.98 18.42
N SER A 72 -16.10 6.72 19.35
CA SER A 72 -15.06 7.72 19.70
C SER A 72 -14.15 8.02 18.52
N ASP A 73 -13.89 6.99 17.70
CA ASP A 73 -13.00 7.01 16.55
C ASP A 73 -13.79 6.56 15.33
N PHE A 74 -13.94 7.45 14.34
CA PHE A 74 -14.68 7.21 13.11
C PHE A 74 -14.28 8.23 12.04
N GLY A 75 -14.63 7.93 10.79
CA GLY A 75 -14.44 8.85 9.66
C GLY A 75 -13.07 8.71 9.01
N PHE A 76 -12.59 9.79 8.40
CA PHE A 76 -11.32 9.80 7.70
C PHE A 76 -10.14 9.77 8.66
N CYS A 77 -9.17 8.92 8.34
CA CYS A 77 -7.87 9.00 8.99
C CYS A 77 -7.02 10.09 8.33
N TRP A 78 -5.96 10.53 9.02
CA TRP A 78 -5.03 11.53 8.49
C TRP A 78 -4.46 11.17 7.11
N GLY A 79 -4.19 9.88 6.84
CA GLY A 79 -3.70 9.43 5.54
C GLY A 79 -4.71 9.64 4.41
N VAL A 80 -5.99 9.45 4.70
CA VAL A 80 -7.10 9.69 3.77
C VAL A 80 -7.32 11.19 3.56
N GLU A 81 -7.39 11.98 4.63
CA GLU A 81 -7.54 13.44 4.53
C GLU A 81 -6.40 14.05 3.71
N ARG A 82 -5.16 13.62 3.97
CA ARG A 82 -3.99 14.05 3.19
C ARG A 82 -4.10 13.66 1.72
N SER A 83 -4.58 12.45 1.43
CA SER A 83 -4.69 11.98 0.04
C SER A 83 -5.73 12.78 -0.75
N ILE A 84 -6.90 13.05 -0.14
CA ILE A 84 -7.94 13.91 -0.72
C ILE A 84 -7.40 15.33 -0.95
N ALA A 85 -6.76 15.92 0.06
CA ALA A 85 -6.19 17.25 -0.05
C ALA A 85 -5.19 17.35 -1.20
N LEU A 86 -4.25 16.41 -1.32
CA LEU A 86 -3.27 16.41 -2.41
C LEU A 86 -3.89 16.23 -3.79
N ALA A 87 -4.93 15.41 -3.92
CA ALA A 87 -5.65 15.24 -5.17
C ALA A 87 -6.37 16.53 -5.59
N TYR A 88 -7.05 17.20 -4.66
CA TYR A 88 -7.71 18.48 -4.92
C TYR A 88 -6.71 19.60 -5.21
N GLU A 89 -5.59 19.65 -4.46
CA GLU A 89 -4.50 20.58 -4.73
C GLU A 89 -3.92 20.36 -6.13
N ALA A 90 -3.76 19.11 -6.59
CA ALA A 90 -3.28 18.81 -7.94
C ALA A 90 -4.19 19.38 -9.03
N VAL A 91 -5.51 19.15 -8.93
CA VAL A 91 -6.48 19.70 -9.88
C VAL A 91 -6.41 21.22 -9.91
N LYS A 92 -6.35 21.85 -8.74
CA LYS A 92 -6.36 23.32 -8.65
C LYS A 92 -5.05 23.96 -9.10
N HIS A 93 -3.92 23.33 -8.83
CA HIS A 93 -2.60 23.82 -9.20
C HIS A 93 -2.32 23.69 -10.70
N PHE A 94 -2.91 22.68 -11.35
CA PHE A 94 -2.74 22.42 -12.78
C PHE A 94 -4.04 22.61 -13.59
N PRO A 95 -4.63 23.82 -13.61
CA PRO A 95 -5.96 24.05 -14.17
C PRO A 95 -6.07 23.80 -15.69
N ASP A 96 -4.95 23.90 -16.41
CA ASP A 96 -4.92 23.76 -17.88
C ASP A 96 -4.41 22.37 -18.35
N ARG A 97 -4.21 21.42 -17.43
CA ARG A 97 -3.64 20.10 -17.74
C ARG A 97 -4.66 19.00 -17.47
N LYS A 98 -4.61 17.92 -18.24
CA LYS A 98 -5.42 16.75 -17.96
C LYS A 98 -4.88 16.05 -16.73
N VAL A 99 -5.75 15.83 -15.75
CA VAL A 99 -5.44 15.09 -14.53
C VAL A 99 -6.01 13.69 -14.67
N HIS A 100 -5.16 12.70 -14.43
CA HIS A 100 -5.52 11.29 -14.42
C HIS A 100 -5.26 10.70 -13.05
N ILE A 101 -5.99 9.65 -12.69
CA ILE A 101 -5.73 8.86 -11.50
C ILE A 101 -5.70 7.38 -11.86
N THR A 102 -4.71 6.67 -11.33
CA THR A 102 -4.45 5.28 -11.74
C THR A 102 -5.49 4.28 -11.26
N ASN A 103 -6.25 4.60 -10.23
CA ASN A 103 -7.30 3.80 -9.58
C ASN A 103 -8.26 4.75 -8.85
N GLU A 104 -9.25 4.24 -8.12
CA GLU A 104 -9.91 5.00 -7.06
C GLU A 104 -8.89 5.65 -6.11
N LEU A 105 -9.11 6.90 -5.70
CA LEU A 105 -8.22 7.58 -4.75
C LEU A 105 -8.21 6.84 -3.41
N ILE A 106 -9.41 6.50 -2.96
CA ILE A 106 -9.76 5.69 -1.79
C ILE A 106 -11.04 4.91 -2.11
N HIS A 107 -11.37 3.87 -1.35
CA HIS A 107 -12.62 3.12 -1.49
C HIS A 107 -13.80 3.87 -0.87
N ASN A 108 -14.10 5.06 -1.41
CA ASN A 108 -15.25 5.89 -1.05
C ASN A 108 -15.87 6.46 -2.33
N PRO A 109 -17.06 6.00 -2.73
CA PRO A 109 -17.72 6.46 -3.96
C PRO A 109 -17.91 7.98 -4.02
N GLU A 110 -18.32 8.62 -2.92
CA GLU A 110 -18.57 10.06 -2.89
C GLU A 110 -17.30 10.87 -3.14
N VAL A 111 -16.16 10.43 -2.59
CA VAL A 111 -14.86 11.08 -2.86
C VAL A 111 -14.44 10.89 -4.32
N ASN A 112 -14.64 9.71 -4.90
CA ASN A 112 -14.32 9.47 -6.30
C ASN A 112 -15.26 10.24 -7.25
N ASP A 113 -16.55 10.34 -6.91
CA ASP A 113 -17.53 11.15 -7.65
C ASP A 113 -17.15 12.63 -7.63
N ASN A 114 -16.68 13.15 -6.48
CA ASN A 114 -16.18 14.52 -6.39
C ASN A 114 -14.97 14.75 -7.30
N LEU A 115 -14.04 13.80 -7.40
CA LEU A 115 -12.92 13.90 -8.36
C LEU A 115 -13.41 13.84 -9.81
N GLY A 116 -14.39 13.00 -10.12
CA GLY A 116 -15.03 12.96 -11.45
C GLY A 116 -15.71 14.29 -11.81
N ASN A 117 -16.39 14.92 -10.85
CA ASN A 117 -16.99 16.26 -11.01
C ASN A 117 -15.94 17.37 -11.18
N MET A 118 -14.71 17.12 -10.74
CA MET A 118 -13.53 17.97 -10.97
C MET A 118 -12.77 17.61 -12.27
N GLU A 119 -13.38 16.79 -13.15
CA GLU A 119 -12.81 16.36 -14.44
C GLU A 119 -11.52 15.53 -14.32
N VAL A 120 -11.31 14.85 -13.18
CA VAL A 120 -10.23 13.86 -13.03
C VAL A 120 -10.58 12.59 -13.79
N ASN A 121 -9.68 12.16 -14.66
CA ASN A 121 -9.85 10.99 -15.53
C ASN A 121 -9.36 9.72 -14.81
N PHE A 122 -10.26 8.78 -14.55
CA PHE A 122 -9.88 7.49 -13.99
C PHE A 122 -9.36 6.59 -15.10
N ILE A 123 -8.12 6.08 -14.93
CA ILE A 123 -7.53 5.15 -15.89
C ILE A 123 -8.25 3.80 -15.76
N GLU A 124 -8.93 3.39 -16.83
CA GLU A 124 -9.71 2.16 -16.82
C GLU A 124 -8.81 0.92 -16.71
N LYS A 125 -9.24 -0.02 -15.85
CA LYS A 125 -8.65 -1.36 -15.75
C LYS A 125 -9.51 -2.34 -16.54
N THR A 126 -8.93 -2.92 -17.58
CA THR A 126 -9.54 -3.99 -18.41
C THR A 126 -9.01 -5.37 -17.99
N ALA A 127 -9.47 -6.43 -18.67
CA ALA A 127 -8.92 -7.78 -18.48
C ALA A 127 -7.42 -7.87 -18.84
N ASP A 128 -6.96 -7.02 -19.77
CA ASP A 128 -5.58 -6.98 -20.25
C ASP A 128 -4.69 -6.03 -19.43
N GLY A 129 -5.24 -5.38 -18.40
CA GLY A 129 -4.56 -4.39 -17.57
C GLY A 129 -5.10 -2.98 -17.76
N LYS A 130 -4.35 -1.99 -17.25
CA LYS A 130 -4.71 -0.57 -17.34
C LYS A 130 -4.24 0.02 -18.66
N ASP A 131 -5.09 0.83 -19.30
CA ASP A 131 -4.70 1.53 -20.52
C ASP A 131 -4.03 2.87 -20.21
N PHE A 132 -2.69 2.86 -20.15
CA PHE A 132 -1.89 4.06 -19.94
C PHE A 132 -1.65 4.89 -21.22
N SER A 133 -2.20 4.48 -22.37
CA SER A 133 -2.04 5.22 -23.63
C SER A 133 -2.80 6.55 -23.65
N VAL A 134 -3.84 6.66 -22.81
CA VAL A 134 -4.65 7.88 -22.62
C VAL A 134 -3.88 9.02 -21.95
N VAL A 135 -2.76 8.71 -21.28
CA VAL A 135 -1.91 9.68 -20.59
C VAL A 135 -0.85 10.22 -21.56
N GLY A 136 -0.96 11.52 -21.87
CA GLY A 136 -0.03 12.26 -22.71
C GLY A 136 1.17 12.81 -21.95
N GLU A 137 2.18 13.25 -22.69
CA GLU A 137 3.31 14.01 -22.12
C GLU A 137 2.78 15.25 -21.40
N LYS A 138 3.38 15.58 -20.26
CA LYS A 138 2.94 16.69 -19.42
C LYS A 138 1.49 16.59 -18.95
N ASP A 139 0.83 15.44 -18.98
CA ASP A 139 -0.36 15.27 -18.15
C ASP A 139 0.04 15.20 -16.66
N VAL A 140 -0.95 15.26 -15.77
CA VAL A 140 -0.76 15.07 -14.33
C VAL A 140 -1.32 13.70 -13.96
N VAL A 141 -0.54 12.89 -13.24
CA VAL A 141 -0.95 11.56 -12.78
C VAL A 141 -0.94 11.52 -11.27
N ILE A 142 -2.11 11.29 -10.68
CA ILE A 142 -2.30 11.08 -9.25
C ILE A 142 -2.09 9.60 -8.94
N LEU A 143 -1.18 9.31 -8.01
CA LEU A 143 -1.05 7.98 -7.40
C LEU A 143 -1.97 7.93 -6.16
N PRO A 144 -2.82 6.90 -6.00
CA PRO A 144 -3.85 6.84 -4.96
C PRO A 144 -3.27 6.62 -3.56
N ALA A 145 -4.12 6.67 -2.52
CA ALA A 145 -3.69 6.48 -1.14
C ALA A 145 -3.03 5.10 -0.87
N PHE A 146 -3.46 4.08 -1.63
CA PHE A 146 -2.91 2.71 -1.60
C PHE A 146 -1.55 2.60 -2.27
N GLY A 147 -1.13 3.65 -2.98
CA GLY A 147 0.07 3.72 -3.80
C GLY A 147 -0.07 3.09 -5.18
N ALA A 148 1.05 3.02 -5.87
CA ALA A 148 1.16 2.48 -7.22
C ALA A 148 2.27 1.42 -7.28
N SER A 149 2.18 0.54 -8.28
CA SER A 149 3.21 -0.46 -8.53
C SER A 149 4.53 0.18 -8.98
N PHE A 150 5.64 -0.52 -8.79
CA PHE A 150 6.94 -0.11 -9.29
C PHE A 150 6.92 0.12 -10.81
N GLU A 151 6.23 -0.76 -11.55
CA GLU A 151 6.11 -0.70 -13.00
C GLU A 151 5.30 0.52 -13.45
N GLU A 152 4.23 0.89 -12.75
CA GLU A 152 3.49 2.14 -12.99
C GLU A 152 4.37 3.37 -12.73
N MET A 153 5.09 3.41 -11.61
CA MET A 153 5.99 4.53 -11.29
C MET A 153 7.07 4.69 -12.35
N GLN A 154 7.66 3.59 -12.81
CA GLN A 154 8.67 3.61 -13.86
C GLN A 154 8.08 4.12 -15.18
N LEU A 155 6.91 3.62 -15.58
CA LEU A 155 6.23 4.03 -16.81
C LEU A 155 5.95 5.53 -16.84
N PHE A 156 5.42 6.08 -15.75
CA PHE A 156 5.11 7.52 -15.69
C PHE A 156 6.38 8.38 -15.65
N ASN A 157 7.43 7.93 -14.96
CA ASN A 157 8.73 8.61 -15.01
C ASN A 157 9.32 8.64 -16.43
N GLU A 158 9.08 7.62 -17.26
CA GLU A 158 9.53 7.58 -18.65
C GLU A 158 8.66 8.42 -19.61
N LYS A 159 7.42 8.74 -19.22
CA LYS A 159 6.43 9.50 -20.03
C LYS A 159 6.48 11.03 -19.85
N ASP A 160 7.40 11.57 -19.04
CA ASP A 160 7.54 13.02 -18.78
C ASP A 160 6.22 13.68 -18.32
N VAL A 161 5.59 13.08 -17.29
CA VAL A 161 4.33 13.56 -16.67
C VAL A 161 4.62 14.11 -15.27
N GLU A 162 3.76 15.00 -14.76
CA GLU A 162 3.82 15.33 -13.33
C GLU A 162 3.19 14.20 -12.53
N ILE A 163 3.90 13.71 -11.53
CA ILE A 163 3.40 12.69 -10.62
C ILE A 163 3.01 13.36 -9.31
N VAL A 164 1.74 13.25 -8.91
CA VAL A 164 1.29 13.64 -7.57
C VAL A 164 1.06 12.39 -6.73
N ASP A 165 2.01 12.10 -5.86
CA ASP A 165 1.99 10.92 -4.98
C ASP A 165 1.18 11.18 -3.71
N THR A 166 -0.06 10.69 -3.71
CA THR A 166 -0.96 10.78 -2.56
C THR A 166 -0.84 9.57 -1.62
N THR A 167 0.09 8.63 -1.88
CA THR A 167 0.27 7.42 -1.07
C THR A 167 0.33 7.74 0.42
N CYS A 168 -0.46 7.01 1.20
CA CYS A 168 -0.48 7.12 2.64
C CYS A 168 0.92 6.81 3.22
N PRO A 169 1.49 7.66 4.10
CA PRO A 169 2.81 7.40 4.68
C PRO A 169 2.93 6.07 5.45
N TRP A 170 1.82 5.54 5.98
CA TRP A 170 1.79 4.20 6.56
C TRP A 170 2.00 3.10 5.51
N VAL A 171 1.46 3.26 4.30
CA VAL A 171 1.70 2.34 3.17
C VAL A 171 3.16 2.40 2.74
N SER A 172 3.75 3.60 2.61
CA SER A 172 5.18 3.73 2.31
C SER A 172 6.10 3.13 3.39
N LYS A 173 5.64 3.06 4.65
CA LYS A 173 6.37 2.35 5.71
C LYS A 173 6.41 0.84 5.43
N VAL A 174 5.33 0.25 4.90
CA VAL A 174 5.32 -1.15 4.46
C VAL A 174 6.34 -1.39 3.35
N TRP A 175 6.45 -0.46 2.39
CA TRP A 175 7.44 -0.54 1.31
C TRP A 175 8.89 -0.52 1.83
N ASN A 176 9.17 0.32 2.83
CA ASN A 176 10.48 0.34 3.49
C ASN A 176 10.77 -0.96 4.27
N THR A 177 9.74 -1.61 4.81
CA THR A 177 9.87 -2.91 5.47
C THR A 177 10.24 -4.00 4.47
N VAL A 178 9.54 -4.11 3.34
CA VAL A 178 9.86 -5.13 2.31
C VAL A 178 11.22 -4.89 1.65
N ASP A 179 11.61 -3.62 1.45
CA ASP A 179 12.99 -3.28 1.05
C ASP A 179 14.04 -3.83 2.04
N THR A 180 13.71 -3.80 3.34
CA THR A 180 14.61 -4.27 4.40
C THR A 180 14.70 -5.79 4.40
N HIS A 181 13.60 -6.50 4.11
CA HIS A 181 13.60 -7.95 3.93
C HIS A 181 14.54 -8.35 2.78
N GLN A 182 14.39 -7.73 1.61
CA GLN A 182 15.24 -7.99 0.44
C GLN A 182 16.72 -7.75 0.73
N LYS A 183 17.05 -6.61 1.37
CA LYS A 183 18.44 -6.29 1.74
C LYS A 183 19.06 -7.36 2.67
N LYS A 184 18.23 -8.08 3.42
CA LYS A 184 18.65 -9.15 4.33
C LYS A 184 18.52 -10.56 3.73
N GLY A 185 18.09 -10.70 2.48
CA GLY A 185 17.85 -12.01 1.85
C GLY A 185 16.67 -12.76 2.48
N LEU A 186 15.68 -12.04 3.02
CA LEU A 186 14.46 -12.61 3.56
C LEU A 186 13.35 -12.60 2.50
N THR A 187 12.63 -13.70 2.38
CA THR A 187 11.36 -13.77 1.66
C THR A 187 10.30 -12.98 2.42
N SER A 188 9.63 -12.06 1.73
CA SER A 188 8.57 -11.25 2.35
C SER A 188 7.27 -12.04 2.43
N ILE A 189 6.86 -12.40 3.64
CA ILE A 189 5.49 -12.84 3.92
C ILE A 189 4.62 -11.60 4.06
N ILE A 190 3.64 -11.45 3.18
CA ILE A 190 2.71 -10.32 3.18
C ILE A 190 1.36 -10.79 3.72
N HIS A 191 1.02 -10.41 4.96
CA HIS A 191 -0.33 -10.61 5.47
C HIS A 191 -1.27 -9.60 4.82
N GLY A 192 -2.13 -10.05 3.90
CA GLY A 192 -2.96 -9.19 3.10
C GLY A 192 -3.71 -9.95 2.01
N LYS A 193 -4.62 -9.26 1.32
CA LYS A 193 -5.37 -9.85 0.21
C LYS A 193 -4.56 -9.66 -1.08
N TYR A 194 -4.09 -10.74 -1.71
CA TYR A 194 -3.20 -10.65 -2.89
C TYR A 194 -3.72 -9.75 -4.03
N ALA A 195 -5.04 -9.65 -4.18
CA ALA A 195 -5.69 -8.86 -5.23
C ALA A 195 -6.01 -7.41 -4.83
N HIS A 196 -5.80 -7.02 -3.57
CA HIS A 196 -6.04 -5.66 -3.09
C HIS A 196 -4.93 -4.72 -3.57
N GLU A 197 -5.30 -3.50 -3.95
CA GLU A 197 -4.45 -2.50 -4.59
C GLU A 197 -3.18 -2.21 -3.78
N GLU A 198 -3.32 -2.05 -2.47
CA GLU A 198 -2.19 -1.85 -1.55
C GLU A 198 -1.22 -3.05 -1.56
N THR A 199 -1.74 -4.27 -1.60
CA THR A 199 -0.92 -5.49 -1.62
C THR A 199 -0.25 -5.64 -2.98
N VAL A 200 -0.96 -5.41 -4.08
CA VAL A 200 -0.41 -5.41 -5.44
C VAL A 200 0.74 -4.39 -5.58
N ALA A 201 0.54 -3.17 -5.08
CA ALA A 201 1.61 -2.16 -5.06
C ALA A 201 2.79 -2.63 -4.19
N THR A 202 2.53 -3.16 -2.99
CA THR A 202 3.59 -3.62 -2.07
C THR A 202 4.42 -4.76 -2.65
N VAL A 203 3.79 -5.80 -3.21
CA VAL A 203 4.51 -6.95 -3.79
C VAL A 203 5.30 -6.58 -5.04
N SER A 204 4.89 -5.54 -5.78
CA SER A 204 5.66 -5.05 -6.92
C SER A 204 7.06 -4.53 -6.54
N PHE A 205 7.26 -4.13 -5.28
CA PHE A 205 8.58 -3.75 -4.76
C PHE A 205 9.40 -4.93 -4.26
N CYS A 206 8.77 -6.10 -4.06
CA CYS A 206 9.42 -7.32 -3.58
C CYS A 206 10.14 -8.06 -4.72
N GLU A 207 11.16 -8.85 -4.35
CA GLU A 207 11.80 -9.82 -5.24
C GLU A 207 11.20 -11.19 -4.92
N ASP A 208 11.34 -11.59 -3.65
CA ASP A 208 10.82 -12.86 -3.12
C ASP A 208 9.66 -12.58 -2.16
N TYR A 209 8.47 -13.08 -2.49
CA TYR A 209 7.31 -12.90 -1.61
C TYR A 209 6.31 -14.06 -1.66
N LEU A 210 5.53 -14.14 -0.58
CA LEU A 210 4.33 -14.95 -0.46
C LEU A 210 3.27 -14.14 0.30
N CYS A 211 2.09 -13.96 -0.27
CA CYS A 211 0.94 -13.35 0.40
C CYS A 211 0.14 -14.43 1.13
N VAL A 212 -0.22 -14.16 2.38
CA VAL A 212 -1.17 -14.97 3.16
C VAL A 212 -2.36 -14.10 3.54
N LYS A 213 -3.56 -14.60 3.31
CA LYS A 213 -4.81 -13.85 3.52
C LYS A 213 -5.25 -13.85 4.98
N ASN A 214 -4.99 -14.92 5.70
CA ASN A 214 -5.55 -15.19 7.03
C ASN A 214 -4.68 -16.19 7.81
N MET A 215 -5.13 -16.52 9.02
CA MET A 215 -4.46 -17.51 9.86
C MET A 215 -4.32 -18.89 9.20
N GLU A 216 -5.37 -19.37 8.53
CA GLU A 216 -5.38 -20.70 7.91
C GLU A 216 -4.27 -20.86 6.85
N GLU A 217 -4.06 -19.85 6.00
CA GLU A 217 -2.96 -19.86 5.03
C GLU A 217 -1.59 -19.73 5.72
N ALA A 218 -1.48 -18.95 6.79
CA ALA A 218 -0.25 -18.89 7.58
C ALA A 218 0.09 -20.24 8.24
N GLU A 219 -0.91 -21.00 8.69
CA GLU A 219 -0.75 -22.35 9.22
C GLU A 219 -0.24 -23.32 8.14
N MET A 220 -0.74 -23.22 6.91
CA MET A 220 -0.22 -24.01 5.78
C MET A 220 1.27 -23.74 5.53
N VAL A 221 1.68 -22.46 5.61
CA VAL A 221 3.10 -22.06 5.48
C VAL A 221 3.92 -22.63 6.63
N ALA A 222 3.45 -22.50 7.86
CA ALA A 222 4.13 -22.99 9.04
C ALA A 222 4.32 -24.52 9.02
N ASP A 223 3.27 -25.26 8.63
CA ASP A 223 3.32 -26.71 8.49
C ASP A 223 4.33 -27.12 7.41
N TYR A 224 4.32 -26.46 6.25
CA TYR A 224 5.28 -26.73 5.19
C TYR A 224 6.73 -26.51 5.64
N ILE A 225 7.01 -25.44 6.40
CA ILE A 225 8.36 -25.16 6.92
C ILE A 225 8.84 -26.28 7.84
N LEU A 226 7.98 -26.76 8.74
CA LEU A 226 8.35 -27.77 9.73
C LEU A 226 8.47 -29.16 9.11
N ASN A 227 7.44 -29.57 8.38
CA ASN A 227 7.20 -30.95 7.98
C ASN A 227 7.45 -31.21 6.48
N GLY A 228 7.64 -30.16 5.68
CA GLY A 228 7.57 -30.24 4.22
C GLY A 228 6.13 -30.47 3.75
N GLY A 229 5.96 -30.91 2.51
CA GLY A 229 4.63 -31.24 2.01
C GLY A 229 4.56 -31.53 0.52
N ASP A 230 3.34 -31.59 0.02
CA ASP A 230 3.06 -31.66 -1.42
C ASP A 230 3.27 -30.27 -2.06
N LYS A 231 4.48 -30.04 -2.56
CA LYS A 231 4.87 -28.81 -3.26
C LYS A 231 3.89 -28.44 -4.40
N PRO A 232 3.51 -29.35 -5.32
CA PRO A 232 2.48 -29.06 -6.31
C PRO A 232 1.16 -28.53 -5.72
N ALA A 233 0.67 -29.13 -4.63
CA ALA A 233 -0.56 -28.67 -3.98
C ALA A 233 -0.39 -27.27 -3.35
N PHE A 234 0.73 -27.03 -2.67
CA PHE A 234 1.07 -25.73 -2.09
C PHE A 234 1.12 -24.64 -3.17
N MET A 235 1.87 -24.89 -4.25
CA MET A 235 1.99 -23.94 -5.36
C MET A 235 0.66 -23.70 -6.09
N LYS A 236 -0.20 -24.72 -6.17
CA LYS A 236 -1.54 -24.56 -6.74
C LYS A 236 -2.42 -23.64 -5.87
N HIS A 237 -2.33 -23.75 -4.55
CA HIS A 237 -3.07 -22.90 -3.62
C HIS A 237 -2.62 -21.44 -3.73
N PHE A 238 -1.31 -21.19 -3.68
CA PHE A 238 -0.72 -19.85 -3.67
C PHE A 238 -0.37 -19.27 -5.05
N LYS A 239 -0.84 -19.87 -6.14
CA LYS A 239 -0.44 -19.53 -7.52
C LYS A 239 -0.51 -18.04 -7.91
N ASN A 240 -1.38 -17.25 -7.28
CA ASN A 240 -1.57 -15.81 -7.54
C ASN A 240 -0.99 -14.92 -6.43
N ALA A 241 -0.36 -15.53 -5.43
CA ALA A 241 0.04 -14.93 -4.18
C ALA A 241 1.54 -15.11 -3.92
N VAL A 242 2.32 -15.50 -4.92
CA VAL A 242 3.78 -15.68 -4.82
C VAL A 242 4.50 -14.90 -5.90
N SER A 243 5.79 -14.63 -5.68
CA SER A 243 6.69 -14.12 -6.72
C SER A 243 6.92 -15.13 -7.83
N ASP A 244 7.35 -14.64 -9.00
CA ASP A 244 7.78 -15.50 -10.10
C ASP A 244 8.99 -16.35 -9.68
N GLY A 245 8.95 -17.65 -10.00
CA GLY A 245 10.01 -18.58 -9.63
C GLY A 245 10.01 -19.00 -8.16
N PHE A 246 8.96 -18.66 -7.40
CA PHE A 246 8.87 -19.02 -5.99
C PHE A 246 8.99 -20.53 -5.76
N ASP A 247 9.92 -20.90 -4.87
CA ASP A 247 10.16 -22.26 -4.44
C ASP A 247 10.05 -22.36 -2.91
N PRO A 248 8.97 -22.98 -2.36
CA PRO A 248 8.80 -23.08 -0.92
C PRO A 248 9.89 -23.90 -0.22
N ASP A 249 10.62 -24.77 -0.92
CA ASP A 249 11.68 -25.59 -0.33
C ASP A 249 12.93 -24.76 0.03
N THR A 250 13.18 -23.67 -0.70
CA THR A 250 14.36 -22.82 -0.51
C THR A 250 13.98 -21.46 0.08
N MET A 251 12.84 -20.91 -0.32
CA MET A 251 12.47 -19.52 -0.04
C MET A 251 11.70 -19.37 1.28
N LEU A 252 11.23 -20.44 1.92
CA LEU A 252 10.61 -20.36 3.24
C LEU A 252 11.61 -20.52 4.41
N SER A 253 12.91 -20.54 4.11
CA SER A 253 13.97 -20.67 5.12
C SER A 253 14.28 -19.37 5.87
N ASN A 254 13.98 -18.22 5.27
CA ASN A 254 14.28 -16.90 5.81
C ASN A 254 13.09 -15.98 5.55
N LEU A 255 12.39 -15.54 6.60
CA LEU A 255 11.11 -14.86 6.48
C LEU A 255 11.14 -13.45 7.07
N GLY A 256 10.53 -12.51 6.36
CA GLY A 256 10.18 -11.19 6.85
C GLY A 256 8.67 -10.97 6.79
N LEU A 257 8.00 -10.69 7.91
CA LEU A 257 6.57 -10.39 7.94
C LEU A 257 6.30 -8.89 7.74
N ALA A 258 5.54 -8.57 6.70
CA ALA A 258 4.92 -7.27 6.47
C ALA A 258 3.40 -7.45 6.29
N ASN A 259 2.64 -6.38 6.50
CA ASN A 259 1.18 -6.45 6.54
C ASN A 259 0.56 -5.31 5.74
N GLN A 260 -0.51 -5.63 5.02
CA GLN A 260 -1.45 -4.63 4.52
C GLN A 260 -2.01 -3.84 5.71
N THR A 261 -2.00 -2.51 5.61
CA THR A 261 -2.23 -1.56 6.72
C THR A 261 -3.60 -1.68 7.37
N THR A 262 -4.58 -2.24 6.66
CA THR A 262 -5.99 -2.38 7.03
C THR A 262 -6.37 -3.80 7.48
N MET A 263 -5.40 -4.70 7.68
CA MET A 263 -5.66 -6.06 8.18
C MET A 263 -5.99 -6.05 9.68
N TYR A 264 -6.72 -7.09 10.13
CA TYR A 264 -7.10 -7.20 11.54
C TYR A 264 -5.87 -7.39 12.43
N LYS A 265 -5.65 -6.46 13.36
CA LYS A 265 -4.40 -6.40 14.16
C LYS A 265 -4.18 -7.63 15.04
N LYS A 266 -5.23 -8.18 15.65
CA LYS A 266 -5.08 -9.35 16.53
C LYS A 266 -4.69 -10.60 15.75
N GLU A 267 -5.27 -10.79 14.57
CA GLU A 267 -4.90 -11.88 13.66
C GLU A 267 -3.47 -11.69 13.16
N THR A 268 -3.11 -10.47 12.72
CA THR A 268 -1.74 -10.12 12.30
C THR A 268 -0.70 -10.47 13.36
N ARG A 269 -0.94 -10.08 14.62
CA ARG A 269 -0.05 -10.40 15.75
C ARG A 269 0.01 -11.90 16.04
N ALA A 270 -1.09 -12.62 15.85
CA ALA A 270 -1.13 -14.05 16.04
C ALA A 270 -0.33 -14.78 14.94
N ILE A 271 -0.44 -14.35 13.68
CA ILE A 271 0.35 -14.85 12.55
C ILE A 271 1.85 -14.62 12.81
N GLY A 272 2.25 -13.40 13.20
CA GLY A 272 3.66 -13.11 13.48
C GLY A 272 4.25 -13.98 14.58
N LYS A 273 3.53 -14.14 15.70
CA LYS A 273 3.95 -15.04 16.78
C LYS A 273 4.05 -16.50 16.34
N MET A 274 3.10 -16.95 15.51
CA MET A 274 3.13 -18.31 14.96
C MET A 274 4.37 -18.50 14.10
N LEU A 275 4.62 -17.64 13.11
CA LEU A 275 5.76 -17.76 12.22
C LEU A 275 7.08 -17.66 12.98
N GLN A 276 7.20 -16.74 13.94
CA GLN A 276 8.36 -16.66 14.82
C GLN A 276 8.62 -17.98 15.55
N LYS A 277 7.56 -18.58 16.12
CA LYS A 277 7.64 -19.87 16.81
C LYS A 277 8.04 -20.99 15.84
N THR A 278 7.49 -21.01 14.63
CA THR A 278 7.84 -21.97 13.57
C THR A 278 9.33 -21.89 13.24
N MET A 279 9.90 -20.70 13.07
CA MET A 279 11.33 -20.55 12.77
C MET A 279 12.21 -20.99 13.95
N LEU A 280 11.78 -20.70 15.20
CA LEU A 280 12.44 -21.20 16.41
C LEU A 280 12.45 -22.72 16.50
N GLU A 281 11.34 -23.38 16.15
CA GLU A 281 11.24 -24.84 16.14
C GLU A 281 12.09 -25.46 15.02
N LYS A 282 12.16 -24.83 13.85
CA LYS A 282 12.91 -25.34 12.69
C LYS A 282 14.43 -25.19 12.84
N PHE A 283 14.89 -24.02 13.26
CA PHE A 283 16.31 -23.64 13.25
C PHE A 283 16.94 -23.56 14.65
N GLY A 284 16.12 -23.68 15.71
CA GLY A 284 16.58 -23.53 17.08
C GLY A 284 16.75 -22.07 17.50
N PRO A 285 16.94 -21.81 18.81
CA PRO A 285 16.91 -20.45 19.37
C PRO A 285 18.10 -19.57 19.01
N VAL A 286 19.24 -20.17 18.60
CA VAL A 286 20.47 -19.41 18.27
C VAL A 286 20.37 -18.80 16.88
N ASP A 287 19.84 -19.55 15.91
CA ASP A 287 19.85 -19.13 14.51
C ASP A 287 18.54 -18.44 14.11
N ALA A 288 17.44 -18.63 14.85
CA ALA A 288 16.11 -18.09 14.50
C ALA A 288 16.05 -16.55 14.36
N GLU A 289 16.87 -15.79 15.09
CA GLU A 289 16.93 -14.33 14.96
C GLU A 289 17.43 -13.87 13.58
N THR A 290 18.15 -14.74 12.87
CA THR A 290 18.60 -14.49 11.49
C THR A 290 17.58 -14.93 10.44
N HIS A 291 16.71 -15.86 10.81
CA HIS A 291 15.70 -16.48 9.95
C HIS A 291 14.34 -15.80 10.00
N TYR A 292 14.06 -14.94 10.98
CA TYR A 292 12.77 -14.25 11.11
C TYR A 292 12.93 -12.77 11.43
N MET A 293 12.14 -11.94 10.76
CA MET A 293 12.00 -10.52 11.05
C MET A 293 10.55 -10.10 10.94
N GLU A 294 10.07 -9.25 11.84
CA GLU A 294 8.75 -8.64 11.73
C GLU A 294 8.79 -7.16 12.12
N PHE A 295 7.91 -6.38 11.48
CA PHE A 295 7.63 -5.01 11.88
C PHE A 295 6.10 -4.81 11.93
N ASP A 296 5.62 -4.12 12.96
CA ASP A 296 4.21 -3.71 13.00
C ASP A 296 3.98 -2.62 11.94
N THR A 297 3.29 -3.02 10.87
CA THR A 297 2.94 -2.17 9.74
C THR A 297 1.44 -1.86 9.67
N ILE A 298 0.64 -2.29 10.66
CA ILE A 298 -0.78 -1.92 10.74
C ILE A 298 -0.90 -0.45 11.12
N CYS A 299 -1.74 0.29 10.40
CA CYS A 299 -1.95 1.71 10.65
C CYS A 299 -2.72 1.91 11.97
N ASP A 300 -2.37 2.95 12.72
CA ASP A 300 -3.04 3.28 13.98
C ASP A 300 -4.53 3.60 13.80
N ALA A 301 -4.94 4.14 12.65
CA ALA A 301 -6.35 4.42 12.37
C ALA A 301 -7.21 3.18 12.11
N THR A 302 -6.59 2.01 11.91
CA THR A 302 -7.31 0.72 11.83
C THR A 302 -7.55 0.12 13.22
N GLN A 303 -6.89 0.65 14.26
CA GLN A 303 -6.91 0.11 15.63
C GLN A 303 -8.05 0.69 16.45
#